data_AF-A0A9D8NGT6-F1
#
_entry.id   AF-A0A9D8NGT6-F1
#
_cell.length_a   1.000
_cell.length_b   1.000
_cell.length_c   1.000
_cell.angle_alpha   90.00
_cell.angle_beta   90.00
_cell.angle_gamma   90.00
#
_symmetry.space_group_name_H-M   'P 1'
#
loop_
_entity.id
_entity.type
_entity.pdbx_description
1 polymer ?
#
loop_
_entity_poly.entity_id
_entity_poly.type
_entity_poly.pdbx_seq_one_letter_code
_entity_poly.pdbx_strand_id
1 'polypeptide(L)'
;MPVLVYDGDCAFCTRSVRFIERRISRHPRIVAWQHADLEPLGLTAEMCETAVQWVGTDGSVASGHRAVARTLIHGGGLWWVMGRIILLPGISSVSALVYRWVARNRHRMPGGTAECVLPQAERTPKTGGGDGSGGASP
;
A
#
# COMPACT_ATOMS: atom_id res chain seq x y z
N MET A 1 14.57 9.61 -0.80
CA MET A 1 14.44 8.26 -0.20
C MET A 1 13.22 7.57 -0.83
N PRO A 2 13.29 6.27 -1.19
CA PRO A 2 12.13 5.56 -1.73
C PRO A 2 10.99 5.44 -0.70
N VAL A 3 9.77 5.29 -1.20
CA VAL A 3 8.55 5.17 -0.39
C VAL A 3 7.86 3.84 -0.69
N LEU A 4 7.41 3.14 0.34
CA LEU A 4 6.56 1.95 0.26
C LEU A 4 5.16 2.32 0.77
N VAL A 5 4.19 2.31 -0.14
CA VAL A 5 2.79 2.59 0.14
C VAL A 5 2.02 1.28 0.23
N TYR A 6 1.29 1.06 1.31
CA TYR A 6 0.55 -0.18 1.55
C TYR A 6 -0.88 0.09 2.04
N ASP A 7 -1.73 -0.95 1.99
CA ASP A 7 -3.09 -0.91 2.54
C ASP A 7 -3.09 -1.16 4.05
N GLY A 8 -3.37 -0.11 4.84
CA GLY A 8 -3.43 -0.16 6.30
C GLY A 8 -4.56 -1.04 6.85
N ASP A 9 -5.64 -1.19 6.09
CA ASP A 9 -6.78 -2.04 6.44
C ASP A 9 -6.51 -3.53 6.15
N CYS A 10 -5.44 -3.84 5.41
CA CYS A 10 -5.06 -5.20 5.09
C CYS A 10 -4.11 -5.79 6.15
N ALA A 11 -4.63 -6.69 6.98
CA ALA A 11 -3.88 -7.40 8.03
C ALA A 11 -2.56 -8.03 7.55
N PHE A 12 -2.56 -8.59 6.33
CA PHE A 12 -1.39 -9.18 5.72
C PHE A 12 -0.34 -8.12 5.35
N CYS A 13 -0.76 -7.00 4.76
CA CYS A 13 0.12 -5.89 4.41
C CYS A 13 0.74 -5.29 5.69
N THR A 14 -0.07 -5.02 6.71
CA THR A 14 0.37 -4.51 8.00
C THR A 14 1.36 -5.45 8.69
N ARG A 15 1.11 -6.76 8.69
CA ARG A 15 2.05 -7.75 9.26
C ARG A 15 3.37 -7.81 8.49
N SER A 16 3.32 -7.69 7.17
CA SER A 16 4.50 -7.70 6.31
C SER A 16 5.36 -6.44 6.51
N VAL A 17 4.72 -5.27 6.59
CA VAL A 17 5.39 -4.00 6.89
C VAL A 17 6.08 -4.05 8.26
N ARG A 18 5.37 -4.48 9.31
CA ARG A 18 5.97 -4.64 10.65
C ARG A 18 7.11 -5.64 10.69
N PHE A 19 7.11 -6.64 9.80
CA PHE A 19 8.26 -7.54 9.66
C PHE A 19 9.45 -6.82 9.03
N ILE A 20 9.22 -6.05 7.96
CA ILE A 20 10.25 -5.25 7.29
C ILE A 20 10.88 -4.26 8.26
N GLU A 21 10.08 -3.47 8.99
CA GLU A 21 10.58 -2.46 9.95
C GLU A 21 11.46 -3.09 11.04
N ARG A 22 11.12 -4.28 11.51
CA ARG A 22 11.87 -4.98 12.56
C ARG A 22 13.14 -5.68 12.06
N ARG A 23 13.19 -6.06 10.78
CA ARG A 23 14.24 -6.95 10.24
C ARG A 23 15.18 -6.27 9.25
N ILE A 24 14.76 -5.16 8.65
CA ILE A 24 15.51 -4.44 7.63
C ILE A 24 15.85 -3.06 8.18
N SER A 25 17.08 -2.86 8.67
CA SER A 25 17.50 -1.57 9.22
C SER A 25 17.49 -0.43 8.20
N ARG A 26 17.67 -0.73 6.91
CA ARG A 26 17.61 0.24 5.79
C ARG A 26 16.31 0.08 4.98
N HIS A 27 15.17 0.15 5.65
CA HIS A 27 13.88 0.09 4.98
C HIS A 27 13.54 1.45 4.31
N PRO A 28 12.74 1.46 3.22
CA PRO A 28 12.21 2.70 2.64
C PRO A 28 11.29 3.42 3.63
N ARG A 29 10.86 4.64 3.32
CA ARG A 29 9.77 5.29 4.06
C ARG A 29 8.51 4.48 3.86
N ILE A 30 7.87 3.99 4.92
CA ILE A 30 6.65 3.19 4.80
C ILE A 30 5.45 4.03 5.22
N VAL A 31 4.37 3.99 4.44
CA VAL A 31 3.16 4.78 4.70
C VAL A 31 1.91 4.01 4.26
N ALA A 32 0.86 4.06 5.08
CA ALA A 32 -0.44 3.54 4.69
C ALA A 32 -1.10 4.53 3.71
N TRP A 33 -1.67 4.05 2.60
CA TRP A 33 -2.26 4.94 1.59
C TRP A 33 -3.40 5.79 2.15
N GLN A 34 -4.10 5.31 3.19
CA GLN A 34 -5.13 6.04 3.94
C GLN A 34 -4.63 7.36 4.57
N HIS A 35 -3.31 7.47 4.78
CA HIS A 35 -2.65 8.64 5.39
C HIS A 35 -1.60 9.27 4.47
N ALA A 36 -1.52 8.82 3.21
CA ALA A 36 -0.54 9.29 2.25
C ALA A 36 -1.18 10.26 1.25
N ASP A 37 -0.44 11.30 0.87
CA ASP A 37 -0.76 12.07 -0.31
C ASP A 37 -0.27 11.30 -1.55
N LEU A 38 -1.21 10.78 -2.35
CA LEU A 38 -0.92 9.87 -3.47
C LEU A 38 -0.57 10.62 -4.75
N GLU A 39 -1.02 11.87 -4.90
CA GLU A 39 -0.83 12.67 -6.11
C GLU A 39 0.65 12.97 -6.38
N PRO A 40 1.47 13.42 -5.40
CA PRO A 40 2.91 13.61 -5.58
C PRO A 40 3.68 12.31 -5.84
N LEU A 41 3.09 11.17 -5.50
CA LEU A 41 3.67 9.84 -5.70
C LEU A 41 3.27 9.23 -7.06
N GLY A 42 2.37 9.88 -7.81
CA GLY A 42 1.84 9.35 -9.06
C GLY A 42 1.02 8.07 -8.86
N LEU A 43 0.37 7.92 -7.70
CA LEU A 43 -0.41 6.74 -7.33
C LEU A 43 -1.90 7.09 -7.25
N THR A 44 -2.76 6.08 -7.46
CA THR A 44 -4.19 6.18 -7.17
C THR A 44 -4.56 5.26 -6.00
N ALA A 45 -5.70 5.55 -5.35
CA ALA A 45 -6.23 4.70 -4.30
C ALA A 45 -6.47 3.26 -4.80
N GLU A 46 -7.01 3.11 -6.01
CA GLU A 46 -7.25 1.81 -6.66
C GLU A 46 -5.97 1.00 -6.84
N MET A 47 -4.85 1.65 -7.21
CA MET A 47 -3.54 0.98 -7.29
C MET A 47 -3.10 0.47 -5.92
N CYS A 48 -3.27 1.27 -4.87
CA CYS A 48 -2.87 0.93 -3.50
C CYS A 48 -3.75 -0.15 -2.87
N GLU A 49 -5.05 -0.15 -3.20
CA GLU A 49 -5.99 -1.22 -2.83
C GLU A 49 -5.69 -2.52 -3.57
N THR A 50 -5.28 -2.42 -4.82
CA THR A 50 -4.96 -3.60 -5.64
C THR A 50 -3.67 -4.23 -5.17
N ALA A 51 -2.63 -3.45 -4.88
CA ALA A 51 -1.32 -3.94 -4.49
C ALA A 51 -0.50 -2.92 -3.69
N VAL A 52 0.39 -3.42 -2.83
CA VAL A 52 1.46 -2.59 -2.24
C VAL A 52 2.29 -1.94 -3.36
N GLN A 53 2.59 -0.66 -3.22
CA GLN A 53 3.31 0.13 -4.21
C GLN A 53 4.66 0.57 -3.65
N TRP A 54 5.71 0.46 -4.44
CA TRP A 54 7.02 1.02 -4.16
C TRP A 54 7.25 2.17 -5.14
N VAL A 55 7.71 3.30 -4.62
CA VAL A 55 8.04 4.51 -5.37
C VAL A 55 9.52 4.81 -5.16
N GLY A 56 10.28 4.79 -6.26
CA GLY A 56 11.70 5.07 -6.28
C GLY A 56 12.01 6.55 -6.17
N THR A 57 13.27 6.87 -5.84
CA THR A 57 13.76 8.26 -5.88
C THR A 57 13.86 8.81 -7.29
N ASP A 58 13.86 7.93 -8.29
CA ASP A 58 13.83 8.21 -9.72
C ASP A 58 12.40 8.34 -10.27
N GLY A 59 11.38 8.27 -9.41
CA GLY A 59 9.98 8.26 -9.80
C GLY A 59 9.48 6.91 -10.34
N SER A 60 10.32 5.86 -10.33
CA SER A 60 9.88 4.55 -10.82
C SER A 60 8.92 3.87 -9.84
N VAL A 61 7.81 3.35 -10.35
CA VAL A 61 6.79 2.66 -9.55
C VAL A 61 6.84 1.16 -9.78
N ALA A 62 6.74 0.38 -8.70
CA ALA A 62 6.60 -1.08 -8.77
C ALA A 62 5.47 -1.54 -7.85
N SER A 63 4.71 -2.56 -8.27
CA SER A 63 3.54 -3.04 -7.55
C SER A 63 3.69 -4.50 -7.06
N GLY A 64 2.99 -4.83 -5.98
CA GLY A 64 2.85 -6.18 -5.44
C GLY A 64 4.20 -6.81 -5.07
N HIS A 65 4.45 -8.02 -5.57
CA HIS A 65 5.69 -8.74 -5.30
C HIS A 65 6.95 -7.97 -5.79
N ARG A 66 6.83 -7.16 -6.85
CA ARG A 66 7.95 -6.33 -7.33
C ARG A 66 8.24 -5.17 -6.36
N ALA A 67 7.22 -4.61 -5.73
CA ALA A 67 7.38 -3.60 -4.68
C ALA A 67 8.13 -4.16 -3.46
N VAL A 68 7.76 -5.37 -3.03
CA VAL A 68 8.42 -6.09 -1.94
C VAL A 68 9.86 -6.42 -2.30
N ALA A 69 10.11 -6.92 -3.52
CA ALA A 69 11.46 -7.18 -4.00
C ALA A 69 12.35 -5.94 -3.99
N ARG A 70 11.85 -4.79 -4.49
CA ARG A 70 12.59 -3.52 -4.45
C ARG A 70 12.84 -3.03 -3.03
N THR A 71 11.90 -3.25 -2.12
CA THR A 71 12.09 -2.95 -0.69
C THR A 71 13.23 -3.77 -0.09
N LEU A 72 13.29 -5.07 -0.37
CA LEU A 72 14.35 -5.96 0.10
C LEU A 72 15.71 -5.62 -0.52
N ILE A 73 15.73 -5.29 -1.82
CA ILE A 73 16.92 -4.82 -2.54
C ILE A 73 17.45 -3.52 -1.92
N HIS A 74 16.57 -2.58 -1.58
CA HIS A 74 16.95 -1.35 -0.89
C HIS A 74 17.56 -1.60 0.49
N GLY A 75 17.07 -2.62 1.21
CA GLY A 75 17.59 -3.06 2.50
C GLY A 75 19.06 -3.49 2.49
N GLY A 76 19.59 -3.88 1.33
CA GLY A 76 21.00 -4.26 1.16
C GLY A 76 21.39 -5.58 1.86
N GLY A 77 22.68 -5.92 1.83
CA GLY A 77 23.22 -7.12 2.48
C GLY A 77 22.53 -8.41 2.03
N LEU A 78 22.17 -9.27 2.99
CA LEU A 78 21.47 -10.53 2.72
C LEU A 78 20.05 -10.32 2.15
N TRP A 79 19.41 -9.20 2.47
CA TRP A 79 18.09 -8.85 1.94
C TRP A 79 18.12 -8.57 0.44
N TRP A 80 19.24 -8.05 -0.08
CA TRP A 80 19.41 -7.82 -1.51
C TRP A 80 19.31 -9.13 -2.31
N VAL A 81 19.95 -10.19 -1.81
CA VAL A 81 19.89 -11.53 -2.44
C VAL A 81 18.44 -12.05 -2.42
N MET A 82 17.75 -11.93 -1.29
CA MET A 82 16.35 -12.35 -1.15
C MET A 82 15.43 -11.58 -2.10
N GLY A 83 15.61 -10.27 -2.24
CA GLY A 83 14.83 -9.46 -3.17
C GLY A 83 15.03 -9.89 -4.63
N ARG A 84 16.24 -10.28 -5.03
CA ARG A 84 16.50 -10.82 -6.38
C ARG A 84 15.87 -12.19 -6.59
N ILE A 85 15.85 -13.04 -5.57
CA ILE A 85 15.20 -14.36 -5.64
C ILE A 85 13.69 -14.19 -5.91
N ILE A 86 13.03 -13.23 -5.26
CA ILE A 86 11.60 -12.96 -5.49
C ILE A 86 11.30 -12.52 -6.92
N LEU A 87 12.25 -11.85 -7.59
CA LEU A 87 12.12 -11.46 -9.00
C LEU A 87 12.31 -12.61 -9.99
N LEU A 88 12.74 -13.79 -9.54
CA LEU A 88 12.87 -14.95 -10.41
C LEU A 88 11.48 -15.41 -10.90
N PRO A 89 11.36 -15.77 -12.19
CA PRO A 89 10.07 -16.00 -12.84
C PRO A 89 9.22 -17.12 -12.21
N GLY A 90 9.84 -18.08 -11.52
CA GLY A 90 9.13 -19.16 -10.81
C GLY A 90 8.40 -18.72 -9.52
N ILE A 91 8.94 -17.72 -8.82
CA ILE A 91 8.44 -17.30 -7.49
C ILE A 91 7.40 -16.17 -7.62
N SER A 92 7.51 -15.34 -8.67
CA SER A 92 6.55 -14.28 -9.01
C SER A 92 5.11 -14.81 -9.19
N SER A 93 4.96 -15.96 -9.85
CA SER A 93 3.66 -16.58 -10.12
C SER A 93 2.96 -17.10 -8.85
N VAL A 94 3.73 -17.72 -7.95
CA VAL A 94 3.24 -18.20 -6.65
C VAL A 94 2.86 -17.01 -5.77
N SER A 95 3.70 -15.97 -5.75
CA SER A 95 3.45 -14.74 -4.99
C SER A 95 2.19 -14.03 -5.49
N ALA A 96 1.96 -13.96 -6.81
CA ALA A 96 0.75 -13.40 -7.38
C ALA A 96 -0.50 -14.25 -7.07
N LEU A 97 -0.35 -15.58 -6.97
CA LEU A 97 -1.46 -16.47 -6.59
C LEU A 97 -1.83 -16.33 -5.13
N VAL A 98 -0.85 -16.35 -4.24
CA VAL A 98 -1.03 -16.09 -2.80
C VAL A 98 -1.62 -14.70 -2.60
N TYR A 99 -1.12 -13.70 -3.32
CA TYR A 99 -1.66 -12.34 -3.26
C TYR A 99 -3.11 -12.26 -3.75
N ARG A 100 -3.46 -12.92 -4.86
CA ARG A 100 -4.86 -13.01 -5.32
C ARG A 100 -5.76 -13.71 -4.32
N TRP A 101 -5.26 -14.74 -3.64
CA TRP A 101 -6.01 -15.42 -2.60
C TRP A 101 -6.24 -14.51 -1.39
N VAL A 102 -5.20 -13.82 -0.90
CA VAL A 102 -5.29 -12.82 0.18
C VAL A 102 -6.23 -11.68 -0.22
N ALA A 103 -6.13 -11.12 -1.44
CA ALA A 103 -6.99 -10.04 -1.93
C ALA A 103 -8.45 -10.48 -2.07
N ARG A 104 -8.71 -11.73 -2.51
CA ARG A 104 -10.06 -12.31 -2.55
C ARG A 104 -10.60 -12.69 -1.17
N ASN A 105 -9.76 -12.80 -0.16
CA ASN A 105 -10.19 -13.07 1.20
C ASN A 105 -10.12 -11.80 2.08
N ARG A 106 -9.76 -10.62 1.52
CA ARG A 106 -9.53 -9.36 2.27
C ARG A 106 -10.76 -8.90 3.05
N HIS A 107 -11.95 -9.11 2.47
CA HIS A 107 -13.25 -8.82 3.10
C HIS A 107 -13.64 -9.81 4.20
N ARG A 108 -12.86 -10.88 4.41
CA ARG A 108 -13.09 -11.90 5.45
C ARG A 108 -11.99 -11.96 6.51
N MET A 109 -10.99 -11.09 6.46
CA MET A 109 -9.88 -11.09 7.42
C MET A 109 -10.06 -9.96 8.44
N PRO A 110 -10.53 -10.25 9.68
CA PRO A 110 -10.52 -9.27 10.76
C PRO A 110 -9.08 -9.12 11.24
N GLY A 111 -8.43 -7.99 10.97
CA GLY A 111 -7.03 -7.85 11.38
C GLY A 111 -6.26 -6.61 10.93
N GLY A 112 -6.90 -5.55 10.43
CA GLY A 112 -6.36 -4.22 10.67
C GLY A 112 -6.56 -3.92 12.15
N THR A 113 -5.50 -3.56 12.89
CA THR A 113 -5.56 -3.37 14.34
C THR A 113 -6.73 -2.47 14.77
N ALA A 114 -7.61 -3.03 15.60
CA ALA A 114 -8.63 -2.51 16.55
C ALA A 114 -9.10 -1.03 16.62
N GLU A 115 -8.73 -0.09 15.74
CA GLU A 115 -9.10 1.34 15.92
C GLU A 115 -9.86 2.04 14.78
N CYS A 116 -10.30 1.35 13.73
CA CYS A 116 -11.23 1.96 12.76
C CYS A 116 -12.37 1.01 12.36
N VAL A 117 -13.20 0.63 13.33
CA VAL A 117 -14.64 0.54 13.05
C VAL A 117 -15.17 1.96 13.15
N LEU A 118 -15.02 2.74 12.07
CA LEU A 118 -15.85 3.92 11.84
C LEU A 118 -16.87 3.55 10.76
N PRO A 119 -18.16 3.87 10.95
CA PRO A 119 -19.22 3.48 10.02
C PRO A 119 -18.91 3.95 8.60
N GLN A 120 -19.16 3.11 7.61
CA GLN A 120 -18.95 3.40 6.18
C GLN A 120 -19.89 4.50 5.61
N ALA A 121 -20.49 5.32 6.46
CA ALA A 121 -21.51 6.30 6.10
C ALA A 121 -20.93 7.64 5.58
N GLU A 122 -19.64 7.94 5.76
CA GLU A 122 -19.07 9.25 5.37
C GLU A 122 -18.15 9.24 4.15
N ARG A 123 -18.03 8.11 3.42
CA ARG A 123 -17.34 8.12 2.11
C ARG A 123 -18.25 8.65 1.02
N THR A 124 -18.64 9.91 1.14
CA THR A 124 -19.10 10.67 -0.03
C THR A 124 -17.87 11.29 -0.69
N PRO A 125 -17.58 10.97 -1.96
CA PRO A 125 -16.55 11.68 -2.70
C PRO A 125 -17.01 13.13 -2.85
N LYS A 126 -16.28 14.09 -2.28
CA LYS A 126 -16.45 15.50 -2.64
C LYS A 126 -15.89 15.71 -4.05
N THR A 127 -16.70 15.37 -5.04
CA THR A 127 -16.63 15.98 -6.37
C THR A 127 -16.95 17.46 -6.19
N GLY A 128 -16.09 18.32 -6.74
CA GLY A 128 -16.24 19.77 -6.64
C GLY A 128 -17.51 20.33 -7.29
N GLY A 129 -17.77 21.60 -7.01
CA GLY A 129 -18.81 22.39 -7.66
C GLY A 129 -19.25 23.54 -6.77
N GLY A 130 -18.93 24.76 -7.17
CA GLY A 130 -19.42 25.97 -6.52
C GLY A 130 -20.92 26.19 -6.72
N ASP A 131 -21.43 27.17 -5.98
CA ASP A 131 -22.22 28.31 -6.48
C ASP A 131 -23.36 28.69 -5.52
N GLY A 132 -23.20 29.90 -4.95
CA GLY A 132 -24.18 30.99 -4.92
C GLY A 132 -25.62 30.80 -4.43
N SER A 133 -26.06 31.82 -3.66
CA SER A 133 -27.45 32.24 -3.33
C SER A 133 -28.20 31.32 -2.36
N GLY A 134 -28.83 31.78 -1.29
CA GLY A 134 -29.46 33.06 -0.98
C GLY A 134 -30.90 32.74 -0.56
N GLY A 135 -31.35 33.19 0.62
CA GLY A 135 -32.75 33.01 1.01
C GLY A 135 -33.00 33.12 2.51
N ALA A 136 -33.56 34.26 2.90
CA ALA A 136 -33.95 34.61 4.26
C ALA A 136 -35.27 33.94 4.68
N SER A 137 -35.41 33.71 6.00
CA SER A 137 -36.63 33.91 6.82
C SER A 137 -37.91 33.13 6.46
N PRO A 138 -38.97 33.16 7.29
CA PRO A 138 -39.21 33.96 8.51
C PRO A 138 -39.08 33.22 9.85
#